data_AF-A0A7S7U9R0-F1
#
_entry.id   AF-A0A7S7U9R0-F1
#
_cell.length_a   1.000
_cell.length_b   1.000
_cell.length_c   1.000
_cell.angle_alpha   90.00
_cell.angle_beta   90.00
_cell.angle_gamma   90.00
#
_symmetry.space_group_name_H-M   'P 1'
#
loop_
_entity.id
_entity.type
_entity.pdbx_description
1 polymer ?
#
loop_
_entity_poly.entity_id
_entity_poly.type
_entity_poly.pdbx_seq_one_letter_code
_entity_poly.pdbx_strand_id
1 'polypeptide(L)' 'MVTEIIQADPLSGAVYGFRAKPADGEKLIYWGGTGMCLFAKRLEIGPFCWPDVQDDVIRPTAAHL' A
#
# COMPACT_ATOMS: atom_id res chain seq x y z
N MET A 1 -12.00 6.50 -12.44
CA MET A 1 -10.54 6.20 -12.61
C MET A 1 -9.82 6.52 -11.31
N VAL A 2 -8.67 5.91 -10.97
CA VAL A 2 -7.96 6.09 -9.68
C VAL A 2 -7.70 7.57 -9.30
N THR A 3 -7.63 8.45 -10.29
CA THR A 3 -7.47 9.90 -10.14
C THR A 3 -8.65 10.63 -9.50
N GLU A 4 -9.83 10.00 -9.38
CA GLU A 4 -11.02 10.62 -8.74
C GLU A 4 -11.05 10.43 -7.22
N ILE A 5 -10.29 9.45 -6.70
CA ILE A 5 -10.30 9.10 -5.27
C ILE A 5 -9.08 9.69 -4.56
N ILE A 6 -7.98 9.81 -5.29
CA ILE A 6 -6.71 10.26 -4.75
C ILE A 6 -6.38 11.58 -5.45
N GLN A 7 -6.55 12.70 -4.73
CA GLN A 7 -6.20 14.04 -5.20
C GLN A 7 -4.67 14.25 -5.25
N ALA A 8 -3.93 13.26 -5.75
CA ALA A 8 -2.48 13.27 -5.87
C ALA A 8 -2.07 12.75 -7.26
N ASP A 9 -0.91 13.20 -7.72
CA ASP A 9 -0.35 12.72 -8.99
C ASP A 9 0.04 11.23 -8.86
N PRO A 10 -0.59 10.32 -9.64
CA PRO A 10 -0.28 8.90 -9.59
C PRO A 10 1.14 8.55 -10.07
N LEU A 11 1.84 9.48 -10.72
CA LEU A 11 3.22 9.30 -11.20
C LEU A 11 4.26 9.91 -10.25
N SER A 12 3.83 10.50 -9.14
CA SER A 12 4.71 11.17 -8.16
C SER A 12 5.64 10.23 -7.37
N GLY A 13 5.55 8.91 -7.59
CA GLY A 13 6.21 7.90 -6.77
C GLY A 13 5.46 7.57 -5.48
N ALA A 14 4.24 8.09 -5.30
CA ALA A 14 3.34 7.67 -4.24
C ALA A 14 3.05 6.15 -4.31
N VAL A 15 2.94 5.53 -3.14
CA VAL A 15 2.59 4.11 -3.00
C VAL A 15 1.16 4.00 -2.52
N TYR A 16 0.33 3.28 -3.28
CA TYR A 16 -1.07 3.05 -2.98
C TYR A 16 -1.28 1.65 -2.45
N GLY A 17 -1.69 1.55 -1.18
CA GLY A 17 -1.99 0.28 -0.51
C GLY A 17 -3.46 -0.11 -0.62
N PHE A 18 -3.71 -1.36 -0.98
CA PHE A 18 -5.04 -1.96 -1.05
C PHE A 18 -5.07 -3.20 -0.14
N ARG A 19 -6.00 -3.19 0.81
CA ARG A 19 -6.27 -4.32 1.70
C ARG A 19 -7.51 -5.09 1.23
N ALA A 20 -7.41 -6.41 1.15
CA ALA A 20 -8.57 -7.27 0.90
C ALA A 20 -9.46 -7.37 2.16
N LYS A 21 -10.76 -7.67 1.99
CA LYS A 21 -11.70 -7.85 3.12
C LYS A 21 -11.24 -8.95 4.09
N PRO A 22 -10.81 -10.14 3.62
CA PRO A 22 -9.89 -10.94 4.40
C PRO A 22 -8.56 -10.21 4.38
N ALA A 23 -8.06 -9.80 5.54
CA ALA A 23 -6.79 -9.10 5.63
C ALA A 23 -5.58 -10.02 5.36
N ASP A 24 -5.75 -11.22 4.79
CA ASP A 24 -4.67 -12.16 4.47
C ASP A 24 -3.82 -11.70 3.27
N GLY A 25 -4.28 -10.70 2.52
CA GLY A 25 -3.63 -10.20 1.32
C GLY A 25 -3.50 -8.67 1.28
N GLU A 26 -2.34 -8.24 0.79
CA GLU A 26 -2.01 -6.84 0.54
C GLU A 26 -1.49 -6.65 -0.88
N LYS A 27 -1.91 -5.54 -1.50
CA LYS A 27 -1.40 -5.08 -2.79
C LYS A 27 -0.92 -3.65 -2.68
N LEU A 28 0.26 -3.36 -3.21
CA LEU A 28 0.83 -2.03 -3.32
C LEU A 28 1.05 -1.69 -4.80
N ILE A 29 0.59 -0.52 -5.24
CA ILE A 29 0.83 -0.01 -6.59
C ILE A 29 1.63 1.28 -6.49
N TYR A 30 2.68 1.42 -7.30
CA TYR A 30 3.49 2.63 -7.37
C TYR A 30 4.08 2.82 -8.77
N TRP A 31 4.46 4.06 -9.09
CA TRP A 31 5.18 4.38 -10.31
C TRP A 31 6.70 4.27 -10.09
N GLY A 32 7.37 3.40 -10.86
CA GLY A 32 8.80 3.14 -10.78
C GLY A 32 9.68 4.01 -11.70
N GLY A 33 9.13 5.08 -12.28
CA GLY A 33 9.83 5.97 -13.21
C GLY A 33 9.65 5.60 -14.69
N THR A 34 9.53 4.31 -15.01
CA THR A 34 9.32 3.81 -16.39
C THR A 34 8.02 3.04 -16.58
N GLY A 35 7.33 2.72 -15.49
CA GLY A 35 6.12 1.90 -15.52
C GLY A 35 5.46 1.80 -14.15
N MET A 36 4.23 1.29 -14.14
CA MET A 36 3.53 0.92 -12.92
C MET A 36 4.07 -0.41 -12.40
N CYS A 37 4.38 -0.45 -11.11
CA CYS A 37 4.81 -1.65 -10.40
C CYS A 37 3.72 -2.08 -9.42
N LEU A 38 3.45 -3.39 -9.38
CA LEU A 38 2.53 -4.02 -8.43
C LEU A 38 3.33 -4.96 -7.52
N PHE A 39 3.26 -4.73 -6.22
CA PHE A 39 3.69 -5.69 -5.22
C PHE A 39 2.44 -6.35 -4.62
N ALA A 40 2.41 -7.67 -4.58
CA ALA A 40 1.31 -8.43 -3.98
C ALA A 40 1.88 -9.46 -3.01
N LYS A 41 1.47 -9.40 -1.76
CA LYS A 41 1.85 -10.36 -0.72
C LYS A 41 0.59 -10.97 -0.13
N ARG A 42 0.62 -12.29 0.03
CA ARG A 42 -0.40 -13.04 0.75
C ARG A 42 0.25 -13.78 1.90
N LEU A 43 -0.38 -13.73 3.06
CA LEU A 43 0.00 -14.52 4.21
C LEU A 43 -0.70 -15.87 4.13
N GLU A 44 0.03 -16.94 4.38
CA GLU A 44 -0.54 -18.29 4.43
C GLU A 44 -1.41 -18.47 5.69
N ILE A 45 -1.06 -17.77 6.77
CA ILE A 45 -1.74 -17.81 8.06
C ILE A 45 -1.84 -16.40 8.62
N GLY A 46 -3.05 -16.01 9.02
CA GLY A 46 -3.32 -14.77 9.75
C GLY A 46 -3.47 -13.52 8.86
N PRO A 47 -3.93 -12.41 9.46
CA PRO A 47 -4.11 -11.14 8.77
C PRO A 47 -2.81 -10.32 8.73
N PHE A 48 -2.68 -9.48 7.70
CA PHE A 48 -1.69 -8.44 7.60
C PHE A 48 -2.06 -7.31 8.56
N CYS A 49 -1.21 -7.09 9.57
CA CYS A 49 -1.33 -5.98 10.50
C CYS A 49 -0.68 -4.74 9.89
N TRP A 50 -1.51 -3.78 9.46
CA TRP A 50 -0.96 -2.47 9.16
C TRP A 50 -0.74 -1.69 10.46
N PRO A 51 0.31 -0.85 10.53
CA PRO A 51 0.44 0.12 11.61
C PRO A 51 -0.78 1.05 11.61
N ASP A 52 -1.17 1.51 12.80
CA ASP A 52 -2.22 2.52 12.92
C ASP A 52 -1.82 3.76 12.13
N VAL A 53 -2.72 4.19 11.25
CA VAL A 53 -2.54 5.42 10.48
C VAL A 53 -2.84 6.58 11.42
N GLN A 54 -1.80 7.13 12.05
CA GLN A 54 -1.87 8.42 12.71
C GLN A 54 -1.46 9.49 11.68
N ASP A 55 -2.36 10.45 11.43
CA ASP A 55 -2.12 11.63 10.58
C ASP A 55 -1.81 11.36 9.10
N ASP A 56 -2.44 10.35 8.49
CA ASP A 56 -2.31 10.00 7.05
C ASP A 56 -0.87 9.64 6.60
N VAL A 57 0.07 9.51 7.54
CA VAL A 57 1.47 9.21 7.28
C VAL A 57 1.89 7.97 8.06
N ILE A 58 2.05 6.86 7.35
CA ILE A 58 2.67 5.66 7.92
C ILE A 58 4.18 5.88 7.96
N ARG A 59 4.74 6.04 9.15
CA ARG A 59 6.19 6.02 9.35
C ARG A 59 6.63 4.57 9.61
N PRO A 60 7.33 3.89 8.69
CA PRO A 60 7.87 2.57 8.97
C PRO A 60 8.93 2.69 10.07
N THR A 61 8.60 2.26 11.29
CA THR A 61 9.59 2.00 12.33
C THR A 61 10.14 0.59 12.13
N ALA A 62 11.46 0.42 12.28
CA ALA A 62 12.19 -0.83 12.04
C ALA A 62 11.80 -2.04 12.94
N ALA A 63 10.71 -1.95 13.71
CA ALA A 63 10.37 -2.87 14.78
C ALA A 63 9.41 -4.02 14.38
N HIS A 64 9.05 -4.19 13.10
CA HIS A 64 8.10 -5.23 12.67
C HIS A 64 8.60 -6.11 11.50
N LEU A 65 9.87 -6.51 11.54
CA LEU A 65 10.39 -7.58 10.66
C LEU A 65 10.10 -8.97 11.25
#